data_AF-A0A438ALC1-F1
#
_entry.id   AF-A0A438ALC1-F1
#
_cell.length_a   1.000
_cell.length_b   1.000
_cell.length_c   1.000
_cell.angle_alpha   90.00
_cell.angle_beta   90.00
_cell.angle_gamma   90.00
#
_symmetry.space_group_name_H-M   'P 1'
#
loop_
_entity.id
_entity.type
_entity.pdbx_description
1 polymer ?
#
loop_
_entity_poly.entity_id
_entity_poly.type
_entity_poly.pdbx_seq_one_letter_code
_entity_poly.pdbx_strand_id
1 'polypeptide(L)'
;MARAGLMSRTALAVLLLASCPVRAQEGEALIPRITPDAGTAVERGAPSDYVGSPILTIDQERLFDESAWGQRISREIETRSEALAEENSRIEETLVTEERDLTRRRATLDPAEFARLASAFDAKVQRLREEQDAKTRAITRIHDEGRQAFFSVVIPILSEVVRDRGAVAILDRRAIFLSADVIDVTTESIERINERVGDGAEIDMSASGAEGGAGQGGVQPGGAGEAPAAGAAPAENDAASSSEGAPPADAASEAPGPLQIGPTDGATAPDPGATSPDAATPLD
;
A
#
# COMPACT_ATOMS: atom_id res chain seq x y z
N MET A 1 35.88 -29.85 -11.41
CA MET A 1 35.27 -29.85 -12.76
C MET A 1 34.80 -28.44 -13.06
N ALA A 2 35.03 -27.92 -14.26
CA ALA A 2 34.70 -26.54 -14.62
C ALA A 2 33.46 -26.47 -15.52
N ARG A 3 32.64 -25.43 -15.36
CA ARG A 3 31.77 -24.88 -16.41
C ARG A 3 31.35 -23.45 -16.06
N ALA A 4 32.07 -22.48 -16.60
CA ALA A 4 31.71 -21.06 -16.53
C ALA A 4 30.69 -20.73 -17.64
N GLY A 5 29.63 -19.99 -17.28
CA GLY A 5 28.59 -19.55 -18.21
C GLY A 5 29.03 -18.33 -19.01
N LEU A 6 29.08 -18.49 -20.33
CA LEU A 6 29.48 -17.50 -21.33
C LEU A 6 28.49 -16.32 -21.40
N MET A 7 28.94 -15.09 -21.14
CA MET A 7 28.20 -13.86 -21.45
C MET A 7 28.85 -13.12 -22.62
N SER A 8 28.04 -12.82 -23.64
CA SER A 8 28.51 -12.40 -24.97
C SER A 8 29.06 -10.96 -24.98
N ARG A 9 30.14 -10.74 -25.75
CA ARG A 9 30.80 -9.44 -25.93
C ARG A 9 30.92 -9.08 -27.41
N THR A 10 29.96 -8.35 -27.95
CA THR A 10 29.99 -7.69 -29.27
C THR A 10 29.07 -6.47 -29.23
N ALA A 11 29.35 -5.33 -29.87
CA ALA A 11 30.61 -4.86 -30.46
C ALA A 11 30.67 -3.32 -30.35
N LEU A 12 31.81 -2.77 -29.92
CA LEU A 12 32.09 -1.33 -29.96
C LEU A 12 32.84 -1.02 -31.25
N ALA A 13 32.18 -0.37 -32.20
CA ALA A 13 32.78 0.07 -33.46
C ALA A 13 33.39 1.47 -33.32
N VAL A 14 34.53 1.69 -33.97
CA VAL A 14 35.45 2.82 -33.74
C VAL A 14 35.59 3.67 -34.99
N LEU A 15 35.41 4.99 -34.84
CA LEU A 15 36.09 6.11 -35.54
C LEU A 15 36.15 6.13 -37.09
N LEU A 16 35.61 7.19 -37.73
CA LEU A 16 36.43 8.14 -38.53
C LEU A 16 35.68 9.44 -38.92
N LEU A 17 36.46 10.47 -39.26
CA LEU A 17 36.03 11.83 -39.60
C LEU A 17 35.58 12.02 -41.06
N ALA A 18 34.66 12.96 -41.31
CA ALA A 18 34.61 13.78 -42.53
C ALA A 18 33.88 15.12 -42.27
N SER A 19 34.35 16.20 -42.89
CA SER A 19 33.93 17.60 -42.63
C SER A 19 32.89 18.14 -43.62
N CYS A 20 32.51 19.42 -43.41
CA CYS A 20 31.98 20.38 -44.42
C CYS A 20 30.44 20.45 -44.58
N PRO A 21 29.85 21.63 -44.90
CA PRO A 21 30.09 22.96 -44.33
C PRO A 21 28.80 23.67 -43.85
N VAL A 22 29.01 24.84 -43.23
CA VAL A 22 28.06 25.94 -43.05
C VAL A 22 27.06 26.08 -44.21
N ARG A 23 25.78 26.22 -43.86
CA ARG A 23 24.86 27.10 -44.59
C ARG A 23 24.26 28.12 -43.63
N ALA A 24 24.58 29.39 -43.89
CA ALA A 24 23.78 30.49 -43.39
C ALA A 24 22.38 30.40 -44.01
N GLN A 25 21.35 30.70 -43.22
CA GLN A 25 20.01 30.94 -43.72
C GLN A 25 19.50 32.21 -43.05
N GLU A 26 19.65 33.33 -43.77
CA GLU A 26 19.21 34.64 -43.34
C GLU A 26 17.68 34.69 -43.42
N GLY A 27 17.02 34.48 -42.29
CA GLY A 27 15.58 34.66 -42.13
C GLY A 27 15.24 36.12 -41.86
N GLU A 28 15.16 36.93 -42.91
CA GLU A 28 14.74 38.34 -42.79
C GLU A 28 13.24 38.44 -42.44
N ALA A 29 12.95 38.52 -41.14
CA ALA A 29 11.60 38.63 -40.60
C ALA A 29 11.39 39.97 -39.87
N LEU A 30 11.14 41.01 -40.68
CA LEU A 30 10.29 42.18 -40.41
C LEU A 30 9.92 42.45 -38.93
N ILE A 31 10.77 43.19 -38.21
CA ILE A 31 10.45 43.70 -36.87
C ILE A 31 9.71 45.05 -37.00
N PRO A 32 8.43 45.19 -36.56
CA PRO A 32 7.75 46.47 -36.55
C PRO A 32 8.37 47.39 -35.49
N ARG A 33 8.80 48.59 -35.88
CA ARG A 33 9.26 49.63 -34.96
C ARG A 33 8.07 50.27 -34.25
N ILE A 34 7.78 49.84 -33.03
CA ILE A 34 6.89 50.56 -32.11
C ILE A 34 7.67 51.76 -31.57
N THR A 35 7.22 52.96 -31.89
CA THR A 35 7.68 54.20 -31.24
C THR A 35 7.05 54.32 -29.86
N PRO A 36 7.80 54.64 -28.79
CA PRO A 36 7.20 54.91 -27.49
C PRO A 36 6.49 56.28 -27.53
N ASP A 37 5.16 56.26 -27.45
CA ASP A 37 4.37 57.46 -27.16
C ASP A 37 4.54 57.84 -25.67
N ALA A 38 4.63 59.14 -25.40
CA ALA A 38 4.91 59.67 -24.08
C ALA A 38 3.61 60.05 -23.37
N GLY A 39 2.95 59.07 -22.75
CA GLY A 39 1.64 59.26 -22.12
C GLY A 39 1.50 58.57 -20.76
N THR A 40 1.22 59.36 -19.73
CA THR A 40 0.81 58.96 -18.36
C THR A 40 1.79 58.06 -17.57
N ALA A 41 2.44 58.67 -16.58
CA ALA A 41 3.11 57.95 -15.50
C ALA A 41 2.06 57.23 -14.62
N VAL A 42 2.05 55.90 -14.64
CA VAL A 42 1.49 55.10 -13.55
C VAL A 42 2.35 55.37 -12.31
N GLU A 43 1.72 55.72 -11.18
CA GLU A 43 2.41 55.77 -9.89
C GLU A 43 3.00 54.39 -9.59
N ARG A 44 4.32 54.31 -9.72
CA ARG A 44 5.08 53.12 -9.38
C ARG A 44 5.12 53.03 -7.86
N GLY A 45 4.16 52.29 -7.30
CA GLY A 45 4.21 51.85 -5.91
C GLY A 45 5.60 51.32 -5.58
N ALA A 46 6.06 51.59 -4.36
CA ALA A 46 7.44 51.33 -3.94
C ALA A 46 7.88 49.90 -4.30
N PRO A 47 9.16 49.67 -4.67
CA PRO A 47 9.67 48.32 -4.85
C PRO A 47 9.42 47.53 -3.55
N SER A 48 8.61 46.49 -3.65
CA SER A 48 8.59 45.45 -2.63
C SER A 48 9.90 44.70 -2.78
N ASP A 49 10.85 44.94 -1.86
CA ASP A 49 12.16 44.27 -1.86
C ASP A 49 12.06 42.76 -1.56
N TYR A 50 10.84 42.24 -1.35
CA TYR A 50 10.53 40.82 -1.36
C TYR A 50 10.35 40.30 -2.78
N VAL A 51 11.38 39.64 -3.30
CA VAL A 51 11.25 38.66 -4.39
C VAL A 51 10.61 37.38 -3.81
N GLY A 52 9.34 37.49 -3.42
CA GLY A 52 8.51 36.36 -3.04
C GLY A 52 8.14 35.54 -4.28
N SER A 53 8.29 34.23 -4.22
CA SER A 53 7.72 33.36 -5.26
C SER A 53 6.20 33.30 -5.08
N PRO A 54 5.40 33.47 -6.15
CA PRO A 54 3.94 33.30 -6.06
C PRO A 54 3.54 31.84 -5.77
N ILE A 55 4.46 30.89 -5.94
CA ILE A 55 4.26 29.46 -5.70
C ILE A 55 5.28 28.97 -4.67
N LEU A 56 4.78 28.27 -3.65
CA LEU A 56 5.55 27.54 -2.66
C LEU A 56 5.51 26.04 -2.95
N THR A 57 6.43 25.28 -2.36
CA THR A 57 6.49 23.82 -2.47
C THR A 57 6.52 23.18 -1.09
N ILE A 58 5.88 22.03 -0.96
CA ILE A 58 5.90 21.23 0.27
C ILE A 58 6.09 19.76 -0.06
N ASP A 59 6.83 19.03 0.77
CA ASP A 59 6.85 17.57 0.73
C ASP A 59 5.76 17.06 1.68
N GLN A 60 4.65 16.55 1.13
CA GLN A 60 3.52 16.07 1.94
C GLN A 60 3.84 14.84 2.79
N GLU A 61 4.77 13.99 2.34
CA GLU A 61 5.13 12.78 3.08
C GLU A 61 5.93 13.20 4.32
N ARG A 62 7.00 13.98 4.11
CA ARG A 62 7.82 14.53 5.21
C ARG A 62 7.02 15.40 6.16
N LEU A 63 6.08 16.21 5.65
CA LEU A 63 5.20 17.03 6.49
C LEU A 63 4.39 16.19 7.47
N PHE A 64 3.92 15.01 7.05
CA PHE A 64 3.22 14.07 7.93
C PHE A 64 4.21 13.33 8.83
N ASP A 65 5.16 12.59 8.26
CA ASP A 65 6.07 11.68 8.95
C ASP A 65 6.94 12.37 10.02
N GLU A 66 7.46 13.56 9.72
CA GLU A 66 8.35 14.30 10.62
C GLU A 66 7.56 15.08 11.70
N SER A 67 6.26 15.28 11.53
CA SER A 67 5.41 15.95 12.54
C SER A 67 5.21 15.11 13.80
N ALA A 68 4.97 15.77 14.93
CA ALA A 68 4.63 15.09 16.18
C ALA A 68 3.37 14.21 16.05
N TRP A 69 2.43 14.60 15.18
CA TRP A 69 1.25 13.82 14.82
C TRP A 69 1.61 12.51 14.09
N GLY A 70 2.35 12.60 12.99
CA GLY A 70 2.76 11.42 12.22
C GLY A 70 3.58 10.46 13.08
N GLN A 71 4.54 10.99 13.85
CA GLN A 71 5.30 10.19 14.81
C GLN A 71 4.42 9.51 15.88
N ARG A 72 3.31 10.13 16.33
CA ARG A 72 2.35 9.47 17.23
C ARG A 72 1.62 8.33 16.52
N ILE A 73 1.13 8.56 15.31
CA ILE A 73 0.46 7.54 14.49
C ILE A 73 1.39 6.34 14.24
N SER A 74 2.66 6.58 13.89
CA SER A 74 3.65 5.51 13.70
C SER A 74 3.91 4.70 14.98
N ARG A 75 4.04 5.37 16.15
CA ARG A 75 4.15 4.68 17.44
C ARG A 75 2.90 3.86 17.78
N GLU A 76 1.71 4.39 17.49
CA GLU A 76 0.44 3.69 17.71
C GLU A 76 0.30 2.44 16.83
N ILE A 77 0.73 2.51 15.57
CA ILE A 77 0.78 1.36 14.66
C ILE A 77 1.76 0.30 15.17
N GLU A 78 2.96 0.70 15.60
CA GLU A 78 3.97 -0.22 16.15
C GLU A 78 3.43 -0.95 17.39
N THR A 79 2.99 -0.20 18.42
CA THR A 79 2.46 -0.78 19.66
C THR A 79 1.27 -1.73 19.43
N ARG A 80 0.38 -1.41 18.47
CA ARG A 80 -0.73 -2.30 18.12
C ARG A 80 -0.27 -3.53 17.33
N SER A 81 0.80 -3.42 16.54
CA SER A 81 1.39 -4.53 15.78
C SER A 81 2.12 -5.51 16.70
N GLU A 82 2.90 -5.00 17.65
CA GLU A 82 3.54 -5.78 18.71
C GLU A 82 2.49 -6.54 19.54
N ALA A 83 1.46 -5.85 20.03
CA ALA A 83 0.38 -6.46 20.80
C ALA A 83 -0.38 -7.55 20.02
N LEU A 84 -0.58 -7.35 18.71
CA LEU A 84 -1.21 -8.32 17.82
C LEU A 84 -0.31 -9.56 17.63
N ALA A 85 1.00 -9.38 17.50
CA ALA A 85 1.96 -10.49 17.40
C ALA A 85 1.97 -11.33 18.69
N GLU A 86 2.01 -10.70 19.87
CA GLU A 86 1.91 -11.38 21.17
C GLU A 86 0.57 -12.11 21.36
N GLU A 87 -0.53 -11.57 20.85
CA GLU A 87 -1.83 -12.23 20.87
C GLU A 87 -1.81 -13.50 20.00
N ASN A 88 -1.28 -13.39 18.77
CA ASN A 88 -1.16 -14.50 17.83
C ASN A 88 -0.34 -15.66 18.39
N SER A 89 0.81 -15.39 19.03
CA SER A 89 1.62 -16.45 19.65
C SER A 89 0.87 -17.18 20.77
N ARG A 90 0.15 -16.46 21.64
CA ARG A 90 -0.68 -17.07 22.71
C ARG A 90 -1.84 -17.90 22.14
N ILE A 91 -2.43 -17.46 21.02
CA ILE A 91 -3.45 -18.20 20.30
C ILE A 91 -2.88 -19.49 19.72
N GLU A 92 -1.70 -19.43 19.08
CA GLU A 92 -1.03 -20.60 18.51
C GLU A 92 -0.70 -21.65 19.57
N GLU A 93 -0.10 -21.25 20.71
CA GLU A 93 0.17 -22.15 21.85
C GLU A 93 -1.10 -22.83 22.37
N THR A 94 -2.21 -22.08 22.44
CA THR A 94 -3.52 -22.59 22.86
C THR A 94 -4.06 -23.61 21.85
N LEU A 95 -4.02 -23.29 20.55
CA LEU A 95 -4.51 -24.18 19.49
C LEU A 95 -3.69 -25.46 19.38
N VAL A 96 -2.35 -25.38 19.48
CA VAL A 96 -1.47 -26.55 19.52
C VAL A 96 -1.76 -27.44 20.74
N THR A 97 -2.09 -26.84 21.89
CA THR A 97 -2.47 -27.60 23.09
C THR A 97 -3.81 -28.31 22.92
N GLU A 98 -4.81 -27.64 22.33
CA GLU A 98 -6.12 -28.21 22.04
C GLU A 98 -6.09 -29.30 20.96
N GLU A 99 -5.32 -29.10 19.88
CA GLU A 99 -5.10 -30.10 18.82
C GLU A 99 -4.46 -31.38 19.38
N ARG A 100 -3.43 -31.23 20.24
CA ARG A 100 -2.80 -32.36 20.93
C ARG A 100 -3.78 -33.09 21.84
N ASP A 101 -4.66 -32.38 22.56
CA ASP A 101 -5.67 -33.03 23.40
C ASP A 101 -6.70 -33.80 22.57
N LEU A 102 -7.24 -33.16 21.53
CA LEU A 102 -8.18 -33.77 20.59
C LEU A 102 -7.57 -35.02 19.94
N THR A 103 -6.31 -34.96 19.52
CA THR A 103 -5.56 -36.08 18.94
C THR A 103 -5.42 -37.25 19.92
N ARG A 104 -5.08 -37.01 21.19
CA ARG A 104 -5.04 -38.08 22.22
C ARG A 104 -6.41 -38.70 22.44
N ARG A 105 -7.47 -37.88 22.45
CA ARG A 105 -8.85 -38.32 22.72
C ARG A 105 -9.49 -39.06 21.54
N ARG A 106 -8.95 -38.94 20.32
CA ARG A 106 -9.37 -39.71 19.14
C ARG A 106 -9.37 -41.23 19.36
N ALA A 107 -8.46 -41.74 20.20
CA ALA A 107 -8.34 -43.17 20.49
C ALA A 107 -9.34 -43.68 21.55
N THR A 108 -10.04 -42.79 22.26
CA THR A 108 -10.88 -43.14 23.43
C THR A 108 -12.31 -42.61 23.38
N LEU A 109 -12.61 -41.63 22.52
CA LEU A 109 -13.95 -41.11 22.29
C LEU A 109 -14.73 -41.94 21.26
N ASP A 110 -16.06 -41.90 21.38
CA ASP A 110 -16.97 -42.33 20.32
C ASP A 110 -16.75 -41.48 19.04
N PRO A 111 -16.82 -42.07 17.83
CA PRO A 111 -16.59 -41.35 16.58
C PRO A 111 -17.48 -40.12 16.36
N ALA A 112 -18.75 -40.14 16.80
CA ALA A 112 -19.66 -39.00 16.64
C ALA A 112 -19.30 -37.85 17.59
N GLU A 113 -18.91 -38.16 18.83
CA GLU A 113 -18.45 -37.17 19.80
C GLU A 113 -17.09 -36.58 19.40
N PHE A 114 -16.17 -37.39 18.88
CA PHE A 114 -14.91 -36.90 18.30
C PHE A 114 -15.17 -35.95 17.12
N ALA A 115 -16.04 -36.32 16.18
CA ALA A 115 -16.39 -35.48 15.04
C ALA A 115 -16.98 -34.13 15.48
N ARG A 116 -17.88 -34.13 16.48
CA ARG A 116 -18.45 -32.92 17.07
C ARG A 116 -17.39 -31.98 17.65
N LEU A 117 -16.40 -32.52 18.36
CA LEU A 117 -15.29 -31.75 18.94
C LEU A 117 -14.33 -31.23 17.87
N ALA A 118 -14.03 -32.03 16.84
CA ALA A 118 -13.22 -31.60 15.70
C ALA A 118 -13.86 -30.44 14.95
N SER A 119 -15.14 -30.52 14.59
CA SER A 119 -15.85 -29.41 13.93
C SER A 119 -15.94 -28.15 14.80
N ALA A 120 -15.98 -28.29 16.13
CA ALA A 120 -15.94 -27.14 17.05
C ALA A 120 -14.55 -26.49 17.10
N PHE A 121 -13.47 -27.28 17.01
CA PHE A 121 -12.09 -26.79 16.88
C PHE A 121 -11.88 -26.10 15.54
N ASP A 122 -12.29 -26.71 14.42
CA ASP A 122 -12.19 -26.11 13.08
C ASP A 122 -12.92 -24.76 13.02
N ALA A 123 -14.15 -24.71 13.56
CA ALA A 123 -14.93 -23.47 13.65
C ALA A 123 -14.28 -22.42 14.57
N LYS A 124 -13.51 -22.83 15.60
CA LYS A 124 -12.74 -21.91 16.45
C LYS A 124 -11.53 -21.36 15.69
N VAL A 125 -10.77 -22.21 14.99
CA VAL A 125 -9.63 -21.78 14.17
C VAL A 125 -10.06 -20.80 13.09
N GLN A 126 -11.20 -21.06 12.42
CA GLN A 126 -11.71 -20.17 11.38
C GLN A 126 -12.11 -18.79 11.92
N ARG A 127 -12.86 -18.73 13.04
CA ARG A 127 -13.19 -17.44 13.68
C ARG A 127 -11.95 -16.67 14.09
N LEU A 128 -10.97 -17.33 14.70
CA LEU A 128 -9.73 -16.70 15.12
C LEU A 128 -8.98 -16.09 13.92
N ARG A 129 -8.88 -16.80 12.78
CA ARG A 129 -8.30 -16.23 11.55
C ARG A 129 -9.03 -14.96 11.11
N GLU A 130 -10.36 -14.99 11.06
CA GLU A 130 -11.19 -13.84 10.68
C GLU A 130 -11.01 -12.65 11.63
N GLU A 131 -10.90 -12.90 12.94
CA GLU A 131 -10.64 -11.89 13.98
C GLU A 131 -9.25 -11.26 13.83
N GLN A 132 -8.19 -12.04 13.62
CA GLN A 132 -6.82 -11.53 13.46
C GLN A 132 -6.62 -10.80 12.13
N ASP A 133 -7.25 -11.28 11.06
CA ASP A 133 -7.33 -10.60 9.77
C ASP A 133 -8.04 -9.24 9.89
N ALA A 134 -9.12 -9.17 10.68
CA ALA A 134 -9.82 -7.92 10.93
C ALA A 134 -8.97 -6.93 11.74
N LYS A 135 -8.22 -7.40 12.74
CA LYS A 135 -7.26 -6.59 13.50
C LYS A 135 -6.13 -6.07 12.63
N THR A 136 -5.55 -6.92 11.78
CA THR A 136 -4.50 -6.54 10.82
C THR A 136 -4.99 -5.41 9.90
N ARG A 137 -6.17 -5.59 9.28
CA ARG A 137 -6.79 -4.55 8.45
C ARG A 137 -7.11 -3.27 9.25
N ALA A 138 -7.46 -3.38 10.53
CA ALA A 138 -7.71 -2.22 11.38
C ALA A 138 -6.42 -1.43 11.65
N ILE A 139 -5.29 -2.10 11.89
CA ILE A 139 -3.98 -1.45 12.07
C ILE A 139 -3.56 -0.71 10.80
N THR A 140 -3.68 -1.35 9.62
CA THR A 140 -3.33 -0.71 8.34
C THR A 140 -4.09 0.61 8.10
N ARG A 141 -5.38 0.67 8.48
CA ARG A 141 -6.19 1.89 8.29
C ARG A 141 -5.78 3.07 9.18
N ILE A 142 -5.13 2.84 10.32
CA ILE A 142 -4.71 3.92 11.24
C ILE A 142 -3.82 4.94 10.53
N HIS A 143 -2.96 4.47 9.63
CA HIS A 143 -2.09 5.34 8.83
C HIS A 143 -2.91 6.27 7.93
N ASP A 144 -3.79 5.71 7.12
CA ASP A 144 -4.55 6.46 6.12
C ASP A 144 -5.61 7.37 6.76
N GLU A 145 -6.33 6.87 7.77
CA GLU A 145 -7.29 7.64 8.58
C GLU A 145 -6.57 8.78 9.33
N GLY A 146 -5.41 8.49 9.95
CA GLY A 146 -4.59 9.48 10.65
C GLY A 146 -3.99 10.55 9.73
N ARG A 147 -3.61 10.18 8.51
CA ARG A 147 -3.12 11.10 7.46
C ARG A 147 -4.25 11.97 6.91
N GLN A 148 -5.43 11.41 6.67
CA GLN A 148 -6.60 12.19 6.24
C GLN A 148 -6.99 13.23 7.30
N ALA A 149 -7.09 12.81 8.58
CA ALA A 149 -7.39 13.71 9.69
C ALA A 149 -6.32 14.81 9.84
N PHE A 150 -5.03 14.47 9.73
CA PHE A 150 -3.93 15.43 9.76
C PHE A 150 -4.09 16.54 8.71
N PHE A 151 -4.28 16.19 7.44
CA PHE A 151 -4.40 17.19 6.38
C PHE A 151 -5.65 18.08 6.55
N SER A 152 -6.77 17.53 7.03
CA SER A 152 -7.95 18.32 7.39
C SER A 152 -7.68 19.35 8.49
N VAL A 153 -6.81 19.03 9.47
CA VAL A 153 -6.42 19.94 10.56
C VAL A 153 -5.38 20.98 10.15
N VAL A 154 -4.41 20.63 9.28
CA VAL A 154 -3.27 21.52 8.98
C VAL A 154 -3.48 22.47 7.78
N ILE A 155 -4.50 22.26 6.94
CA ILE A 155 -4.85 23.17 5.83
C ILE A 155 -4.93 24.65 6.25
N PRO A 156 -5.58 25.04 7.37
CA PRO A 156 -5.60 26.43 7.84
C PRO A 156 -4.20 26.98 8.18
N ILE A 157 -3.31 26.16 8.74
CA ILE A 157 -1.92 26.53 9.08
C ILE A 157 -1.11 26.76 7.80
N LEU A 158 -1.23 25.86 6.82
CA LEU A 158 -0.62 26.03 5.50
C LEU A 158 -1.15 27.28 4.78
N SER A 159 -2.43 27.62 4.97
CA SER A 159 -3.06 28.83 4.44
C SER A 159 -2.58 30.11 5.13
N GLU A 160 -2.03 30.03 6.34
CA GLU A 160 -1.30 31.15 6.98
C GLU A 160 0.10 31.28 6.38
N VAL A 161 0.84 30.18 6.22
CA VAL A 161 2.17 30.19 5.56
C VAL A 161 2.11 30.79 4.14
N VAL A 162 1.09 30.44 3.34
CA VAL A 162 0.87 31.05 2.02
C VAL A 162 0.73 32.56 2.09
N ARG A 163 -0.07 33.07 3.05
CA ARG A 163 -0.31 34.51 3.24
C ARG A 163 0.94 35.23 3.72
N ASP A 164 1.65 34.68 4.70
CA ASP A 164 2.87 35.27 5.28
C ASP A 164 3.99 35.39 4.24
N ARG A 165 4.10 34.41 3.33
CA ARG A 165 5.08 34.42 2.23
C ARG A 165 4.62 35.23 1.00
N GLY A 166 3.40 35.77 0.99
CA GLY A 166 2.84 36.50 -0.17
C GLY A 166 2.57 35.62 -1.40
N ALA A 167 2.42 34.31 -1.21
CA ALA A 167 2.16 33.34 -2.26
C ALA A 167 0.65 33.18 -2.55
N VAL A 168 0.32 32.45 -3.62
CA VAL A 168 -1.07 32.11 -3.98
C VAL A 168 -1.35 30.61 -4.01
N ALA A 169 -0.32 29.76 -4.01
CA ALA A 169 -0.47 28.30 -4.04
C ALA A 169 0.72 27.57 -3.38
N ILE A 170 0.45 26.38 -2.85
CA ILE A 170 1.46 25.36 -2.51
C ILE A 170 1.31 24.20 -3.51
N LEU A 171 2.43 23.74 -4.06
CA LEU A 171 2.51 22.49 -4.83
C LEU A 171 3.20 21.40 -4.02
N ASP A 172 2.79 20.14 -4.24
CA ASP A 172 3.55 18.99 -3.75
C ASP A 172 4.89 18.90 -4.52
N ARG A 173 6.00 18.81 -3.78
CA ARG A 173 7.36 18.64 -4.32
C ARG A 173 7.48 17.41 -5.23
N ARG A 174 6.64 16.38 -5.03
CA ARG A 174 6.57 15.16 -5.86
C ARG A 174 5.99 15.40 -7.26
N ALA A 175 5.28 16.51 -7.47
CA ALA A 175 4.69 16.87 -8.77
C ALA A 175 5.65 17.64 -9.70
N ILE A 176 6.86 17.96 -9.22
CA ILE A 176 7.83 18.81 -9.91
C ILE A 176 9.21 18.15 -9.94
N PHE A 177 9.92 18.29 -11.07
CA PHE A 177 11.23 17.65 -11.26
C PHE A 177 12.37 18.37 -10.50
N LEU A 178 12.25 19.67 -10.29
CA LEU A 178 13.23 20.49 -9.59
C LEU A 178 12.53 21.68 -8.93
N SER A 179 12.75 21.85 -7.62
CA SER A 179 12.39 23.03 -6.84
C SER A 179 13.66 23.76 -6.40
N ALA A 180 13.57 25.07 -6.16
CA ALA A 180 14.59 25.79 -5.42
C ALA A 180 14.28 25.70 -3.92
N ASP A 181 15.26 25.44 -3.06
CA ASP A 181 15.01 25.27 -1.62
C ASP A 181 14.40 26.52 -0.96
N VAL A 182 14.60 27.71 -1.55
CA VAL A 182 14.02 28.99 -1.08
C VAL A 182 12.47 29.04 -1.14
N ILE A 183 11.86 28.21 -2.00
CA ILE A 183 10.39 28.08 -2.08
C ILE A 183 9.85 26.86 -1.34
N ASP A 184 10.72 26.02 -0.76
CA ASP A 184 10.32 24.91 0.10
C ASP A 184 9.95 25.45 1.49
N VAL A 185 8.74 25.14 1.93
CA VAL A 185 8.20 25.56 3.24
C VAL A 185 7.93 24.38 4.17
N THR A 186 8.44 23.17 3.84
CA THR A 186 8.17 21.94 4.60
C THR A 186 8.62 22.07 6.06
N THR A 187 9.86 22.46 6.31
CA THR A 187 10.41 22.57 7.67
C THR A 187 9.65 23.60 8.52
N GLU A 188 9.43 24.81 7.99
CA GLU A 188 8.66 25.87 8.67
C GLU A 188 7.21 25.41 8.96
N SER A 189 6.61 24.64 8.04
CA SER A 189 5.27 24.10 8.23
C SER A 189 5.24 23.03 9.33
N ILE A 190 6.22 22.13 9.39
CA ILE A 190 6.34 21.13 10.46
C ILE A 190 6.47 21.82 11.83
N GLU A 191 7.31 22.85 11.94
CA GLU A 191 7.49 23.64 13.17
C GLU A 191 6.17 24.27 13.62
N ARG A 192 5.49 25.04 12.75
CA ARG A 192 4.19 25.68 13.06
C ARG A 192 3.07 24.68 13.37
N ILE A 193 3.08 23.50 12.76
CA ILE A 193 2.11 22.43 13.02
C ILE A 193 2.37 21.84 14.42
N ASN A 194 3.63 21.50 14.72
CA ASN A 194 4.01 20.95 16.03
C ASN A 194 3.70 21.93 17.18
N GLU A 195 3.88 23.24 16.97
CA GLU A 195 3.55 24.29 17.96
C GLU A 195 2.04 24.43 18.23
N ARG A 196 1.18 24.22 17.22
CA ARG A 196 -0.26 24.52 17.31
C ARG A 196 -1.15 23.30 17.49
N VAL A 197 -0.75 22.18 16.91
CA VAL A 197 -1.51 20.92 16.89
C VAL A 197 -0.88 19.88 17.82
N GLY A 198 0.44 19.97 18.03
CA GLY A 198 1.20 18.97 18.79
C GLY A 198 1.11 17.60 18.13
N ASP A 199 0.88 16.58 18.94
CA ASP A 199 0.66 15.21 18.47
C ASP A 199 -0.78 14.92 18.03
N GLY A 200 -1.71 15.84 18.27
CA GLY A 200 -3.12 15.70 17.92
C GLY A 200 -3.94 14.75 18.80
N ALA A 201 -3.44 14.30 19.95
CA ALA A 201 -4.16 13.35 20.80
C ALA A 201 -5.54 13.88 21.29
N GLU A 202 -5.68 15.20 21.43
CA GLU A 202 -6.91 15.89 21.86
C GLU A 202 -7.89 16.17 20.70
N ILE A 203 -7.52 15.86 19.44
CA ILE A 203 -8.37 16.11 18.27
C ILE A 203 -9.13 14.84 17.92
N ASP A 204 -10.45 14.86 18.12
CA ASP A 204 -11.33 13.73 17.82
C ASP A 204 -11.33 13.40 16.31
N MET A 205 -10.58 12.37 15.94
CA MET A 205 -10.50 11.86 14.57
C MET A 205 -11.83 11.28 14.08
N SER A 206 -12.80 10.98 14.96
CA SER A 206 -14.13 10.48 14.59
C SER A 206 -15.00 11.52 13.87
N ALA A 207 -14.74 12.81 14.04
CA ALA A 207 -15.54 13.88 13.43
C ALA A 207 -15.22 14.12 11.94
N SER A 208 -13.99 13.79 11.50
CA SER A 208 -13.50 14.16 10.16
C SER A 208 -14.02 13.31 9.00
N GLY A 209 -14.76 12.22 9.27
CA GLY A 209 -15.21 11.26 8.27
C GLY A 209 -16.65 11.43 7.76
N ALA A 210 -17.45 12.33 8.36
CA ALA A 210 -18.90 12.37 8.13
C ALA A 210 -19.36 13.37 7.05
N GLU A 211 -18.56 14.37 6.69
CA GLU A 211 -18.97 15.50 5.84
C GLU A 211 -18.17 15.57 4.52
N GLY A 212 -18.32 14.55 3.66
CA GLY A 212 -17.55 14.45 2.41
C GLY A 212 -18.18 13.60 1.30
N GLY A 213 -19.51 13.52 1.22
CA GLY A 213 -20.17 12.51 0.37
C GLY A 213 -21.61 12.79 -0.10
N ALA A 214 -21.95 14.04 -0.44
CA ALA A 214 -23.29 14.39 -0.93
C ALA A 214 -23.30 15.41 -2.09
N GLY A 215 -22.60 15.08 -3.19
CA GLY A 215 -22.64 15.82 -4.46
C GLY A 215 -23.27 14.97 -5.57
N GLN A 216 -24.41 15.40 -6.12
CA GLN A 216 -25.22 14.60 -7.06
C GLN A 216 -24.68 14.64 -8.50
N GLY A 217 -24.89 13.54 -9.23
CA GLY A 217 -24.55 13.40 -10.64
C GLY A 217 -25.41 12.38 -11.37
N GLY A 218 -26.73 12.42 -11.17
CA GLY A 218 -27.67 11.52 -11.83
C GLY A 218 -27.86 11.87 -13.31
N VAL A 219 -27.58 10.92 -14.21
CA VAL A 219 -28.03 10.98 -15.62
C VAL A 219 -28.77 9.69 -15.94
N GLN A 220 -30.06 9.84 -16.19
CA GLN A 220 -30.93 8.78 -16.71
C GLN A 220 -31.41 9.18 -18.11
N PRO A 221 -31.50 8.20 -19.03
CA PRO A 221 -32.54 8.26 -20.04
C PRO A 221 -33.31 6.94 -20.18
N GLY A 222 -34.65 7.02 -20.11
CA GLY A 222 -35.52 6.17 -20.94
C GLY A 222 -35.75 6.85 -22.30
N GLY A 223 -36.45 6.28 -23.29
CA GLY A 223 -37.16 4.99 -23.38
C GLY A 223 -38.16 5.04 -24.57
N ALA A 224 -38.67 3.87 -25.01
CA ALA A 224 -39.57 3.64 -26.16
C ALA A 224 -38.95 3.95 -27.56
N GLY A 225 -39.27 3.24 -28.66
CA GLY A 225 -40.04 2.01 -28.91
C GLY A 225 -39.51 1.36 -30.22
N GLU A 226 -40.17 0.46 -30.95
CA GLU A 226 -41.43 -0.28 -30.80
C GLU A 226 -41.39 -1.52 -31.76
N ALA A 227 -42.33 -2.47 -31.70
CA ALA A 227 -42.40 -3.64 -32.59
C ALA A 227 -43.51 -3.50 -33.67
N PRO A 228 -43.38 -4.15 -34.84
CA PRO A 228 -44.25 -5.32 -35.07
C PRO A 228 -43.60 -6.46 -35.90
N ALA A 229 -44.38 -7.53 -36.15
CA ALA A 229 -43.91 -8.86 -36.58
C ALA A 229 -44.28 -9.28 -38.01
N ALA A 230 -43.54 -10.27 -38.56
CA ALA A 230 -43.87 -11.30 -39.57
C ALA A 230 -42.55 -11.81 -40.21
N GLY A 231 -42.32 -13.07 -40.57
CA GLY A 231 -43.09 -14.32 -40.47
C GLY A 231 -42.30 -15.48 -41.14
N ALA A 232 -42.94 -16.66 -41.28
CA ALA A 232 -42.47 -17.88 -41.99
C ALA A 232 -41.48 -18.85 -41.28
N ALA A 233 -42.05 -19.99 -40.84
CA ALA A 233 -41.44 -21.34 -40.90
C ALA A 233 -41.71 -21.93 -42.33
N PRO A 234 -41.31 -23.17 -42.75
CA PRO A 234 -41.00 -24.42 -42.01
C PRO A 234 -39.62 -25.02 -42.45
N ALA A 235 -39.20 -26.28 -42.23
CA ALA A 235 -39.85 -27.51 -41.74
C ALA A 235 -38.86 -28.48 -41.03
N GLU A 236 -39.41 -29.25 -40.10
CA GLU A 236 -39.30 -30.72 -39.91
C GLU A 236 -38.12 -31.50 -40.52
N ASN A 237 -37.46 -32.33 -39.69
CA ASN A 237 -37.39 -33.77 -39.96
C ASN A 237 -37.28 -34.61 -38.67
N ASP A 238 -37.60 -35.90 -38.81
CA ASP A 238 -38.06 -36.84 -37.80
C ASP A 238 -36.99 -37.64 -37.00
N ALA A 239 -37.50 -38.23 -35.90
CA ALA A 239 -37.15 -39.56 -35.36
C ALA A 239 -35.76 -39.86 -34.76
N ALA A 240 -35.59 -40.90 -33.93
CA ALA A 240 -36.46 -41.54 -32.90
C ALA A 240 -35.66 -42.67 -32.21
N SER A 241 -35.84 -42.86 -30.88
CA SER A 241 -35.66 -44.14 -30.14
C SER A 241 -34.28 -44.84 -30.16
N SER A 242 -33.96 -45.81 -29.30
CA SER A 242 -34.38 -46.19 -27.92
C SER A 242 -33.43 -47.31 -27.43
N SER A 243 -33.32 -47.52 -26.11
CA SER A 243 -32.57 -48.59 -25.41
C SER A 243 -31.03 -48.64 -25.67
N GLU A 244 -30.18 -49.30 -24.87
CA GLU A 244 -30.37 -50.40 -23.91
C GLU A 244 -29.20 -50.50 -22.90
N GLY A 245 -29.42 -51.17 -21.75
CA GLY A 245 -28.34 -51.88 -21.03
C GLY A 245 -27.80 -51.30 -19.72
N ALA A 246 -27.91 -52.09 -18.64
CA ALA A 246 -27.13 -52.02 -17.41
C ALA A 246 -27.06 -53.43 -16.79
N PRO A 247 -26.21 -53.71 -15.78
CA PRO A 247 -24.76 -53.50 -15.67
C PRO A 247 -24.02 -54.88 -15.61
N PRO A 248 -22.74 -55.00 -15.19
CA PRO A 248 -22.51 -55.36 -13.77
C PRO A 248 -21.20 -54.82 -13.10
N ALA A 249 -21.07 -55.14 -11.80
CA ALA A 249 -19.93 -55.07 -10.84
C ALA A 249 -18.49 -54.92 -11.39
N ASP A 250 -17.54 -54.28 -10.71
CA ASP A 250 -16.99 -54.61 -9.37
C ASP A 250 -15.92 -53.55 -8.93
N ALA A 251 -15.34 -53.74 -7.74
CA ALA A 251 -14.08 -53.18 -7.21
C ALA A 251 -14.06 -51.82 -6.46
N ALA A 252 -13.67 -51.93 -5.18
CA ALA A 252 -12.81 -51.05 -4.38
C ALA A 252 -13.28 -49.63 -3.98
N SER A 253 -13.55 -49.48 -2.69
CA SER A 253 -13.52 -48.20 -1.97
C SER A 253 -12.08 -47.73 -1.79
N GLU A 254 -11.72 -46.62 -2.42
CA GLU A 254 -10.41 -45.98 -2.26
C GLU A 254 -10.47 -44.92 -1.16
N ALA A 255 -9.70 -45.13 -0.09
CA ALA A 255 -9.58 -44.17 1.01
C ALA A 255 -8.58 -43.06 0.66
N PRO A 256 -8.83 -41.79 1.02
CA PRO A 256 -7.86 -40.73 0.80
C PRO A 256 -6.62 -40.96 1.67
N GLY A 257 -5.46 -41.15 1.02
CA GLY A 257 -4.18 -41.38 1.68
C GLY A 257 -3.63 -40.15 2.41
N PRO A 258 -2.64 -40.34 3.31
CA PRO A 258 -2.03 -39.23 4.05
C PRO A 258 -1.20 -38.32 3.15
N LEU A 259 -1.28 -37.01 3.37
CA LEU A 259 -0.41 -36.04 2.72
C LEU A 259 1.05 -36.25 3.16
N GLN A 260 1.89 -36.69 2.22
CA GLN A 260 3.33 -36.78 2.42
C GLN A 260 3.98 -35.41 2.26
N ILE A 261 4.65 -34.94 3.32
CA ILE A 261 5.69 -33.91 3.22
C ILE A 261 7.03 -34.63 3.42
N GLY A 262 7.85 -34.65 2.38
CA GLY A 262 9.18 -35.25 2.39
C GLY A 262 10.22 -34.42 3.16
N PRO A 263 11.39 -35.00 3.48
CA PRO A 263 12.32 -34.43 4.45
C PRO A 263 13.28 -33.41 3.84
N THR A 264 13.77 -32.50 4.69
CA THR A 264 15.13 -31.96 4.54
C THR A 264 15.93 -32.24 5.81
N ASP A 265 16.91 -33.13 5.69
CA ASP A 265 17.89 -33.43 6.74
C ASP A 265 18.74 -32.21 7.11
N GLY A 266 19.19 -32.14 8.36
CA GLY A 266 20.07 -31.06 8.82
C GLY A 266 20.44 -31.06 10.30
N ALA A 267 20.35 -32.19 11.01
CA ALA A 267 20.75 -32.24 12.42
C ALA A 267 22.28 -32.22 12.57
N THR A 268 22.79 -31.47 13.56
CA THR A 268 23.88 -31.90 14.45
C THR A 268 23.91 -30.99 15.69
N ALA A 269 23.51 -31.53 16.83
CA ALA A 269 23.92 -31.06 18.15
C ALA A 269 24.84 -32.13 18.76
N PRO A 270 25.97 -31.77 19.39
CA PRO A 270 26.75 -32.70 20.20
C PRO A 270 26.32 -32.72 21.68
N ASP A 271 26.55 -33.89 22.27
CA ASP A 271 26.12 -34.40 23.58
C ASP A 271 26.84 -33.74 24.80
N PRO A 272 26.29 -33.76 26.04
CA PRO A 272 26.92 -33.17 27.22
C PRO A 272 27.58 -34.21 28.15
N GLY A 273 28.81 -33.95 28.61
CA GLY A 273 29.35 -34.67 29.78
C GLY A 273 30.85 -34.53 30.06
N ALA A 274 31.19 -34.01 31.26
CA ALA A 274 32.48 -34.09 31.96
C ALA A 274 33.72 -33.47 31.25
N THR A 275 34.73 -32.88 31.92
CA THR A 275 35.13 -32.87 33.33
C THR A 275 35.94 -31.58 33.61
N SER A 276 35.84 -31.00 34.81
CA SER A 276 36.83 -30.04 35.35
C SER A 276 38.07 -30.78 35.91
N PRO A 277 39.09 -30.12 36.54
CA PRO A 277 39.47 -28.69 36.59
C PRO A 277 40.98 -28.46 36.27
N ASP A 278 41.44 -27.20 36.16
CA ASP A 278 42.84 -26.86 36.54
C ASP A 278 43.05 -25.37 36.93
N ALA A 279 44.10 -25.13 37.73
CA ALA A 279 44.78 -23.90 38.17
C ALA A 279 44.10 -22.52 37.92
N ALA A 280 43.82 -21.67 38.92
CA ALA A 280 44.59 -21.24 40.09
C ALA A 280 45.93 -20.52 39.77
N THR A 281 45.89 -19.19 39.61
CA THR A 281 47.02 -18.26 39.86
C THR A 281 46.46 -16.85 40.09
N PRO A 282 46.73 -16.24 41.26
CA PRO A 282 47.08 -14.82 41.27
C PRO A 282 48.18 -14.47 42.30
N LEU A 283 49.32 -13.98 41.80
CA LEU A 283 50.40 -13.20 42.45
C LEU A 283 51.12 -12.46 41.30
N ASP A 284 51.53 -11.20 41.35
CA ASP A 284 51.46 -10.12 42.36
C ASP A 284 50.72 -8.89 41.76
#